data_AF-A0A9Q8URU0-F1
#
_entry.id   AF-A0A9Q8URU0-F1
#
_cell.length_a   1.000
_cell.length_b   1.000
_cell.length_c   1.000
_cell.angle_alpha   90.00
_cell.angle_beta   90.00
_cell.angle_gamma   90.00
#
_symmetry.space_group_name_H-M   'P 1'
#
loop_
_entity.id
_entity.type
_entity.pdbx_description
1 polymer ?
#
loop_
_entity_poly.entity_id
_entity_poly.type
_entity_poly.pdbx_seq_one_letter_code
_entity_poly.pdbx_strand_id
1 'polypeptide(L)'
;MGIQRFGAHMRGHAVKSVLGSTESPATKSVAIIDGPGLAHHIYYKLCHKHIATTGTITYADCADAVVRWLDDLRSIGCKVEAIIFDGALPQSKKDVRIGRLQSYVARLQTYKQHIGSGVPRLSGEARRNLPPPAFLVFTIVEELLQSAEYADSTFVVQGEADPYCVAAAQSVPTEDFDSIVIFSDDADLLVYRLDENVSVVTFRDLSESAADNGVVWTCEQYWPAKIAQRASPPLIDLIKPAYYMAQDPHLTLDHALRKVAAKDPADQDEFSQFLATFQTTEETKLWDAIKKDANLKAMLAARDSRVSELIYEAEVLASGEQVGALRMYLPFQLDDPARKSAWAVGSDVRIAAYSLLLTSSNSESELSTQEYRRSGARIAATMIETWSSEATNVQLQTLSSHIEKTMAQTAKSQHRPLDHWRYLVMHQTLSDIVTDGYALPTTDEVLQVVTNKEPRKWHLIHLEAQYQAAYYSLRMMKQILAYVKRSSTHKMADEELIARLVEQLRDLPRIATLFANNQFSDRQEEQKAWHDPLGHMLMALGGSQEDENQGPKKRRKKSKKSPQEDKQANSLAKNPFAMLAED
;
A
#
# COMPACT_ATOMS: atom_id res chain seq x y z
N MET A 1 -11.47 8.89 -9.44
CA MET A 1 -12.10 10.14 -9.92
C MET A 1 -12.86 10.67 -8.74
N GLY A 2 -12.67 11.95 -8.43
CA GLY A 2 -13.47 12.68 -7.47
C GLY A 2 -14.15 13.81 -8.22
N ILE A 3 -15.32 14.28 -7.78
CA ILE A 3 -15.90 15.49 -8.37
C ILE A 3 -14.96 16.65 -8.04
N GLN A 4 -14.36 17.25 -9.07
CA GLN A 4 -13.27 18.21 -8.90
C GLN A 4 -13.73 19.40 -8.04
N ARG A 5 -12.97 19.71 -6.99
CA ARG A 5 -13.26 20.78 -6.01
C ARG A 5 -14.55 20.59 -5.20
N PHE A 6 -15.26 19.48 -5.33
CA PHE A 6 -16.51 19.24 -4.63
C PHE A 6 -16.39 19.40 -3.12
N GLY A 7 -15.45 18.69 -2.48
CA GLY A 7 -15.22 18.83 -1.04
C GLY A 7 -14.90 20.26 -0.59
N ALA A 8 -14.25 21.08 -1.43
CA ALA A 8 -13.99 22.49 -1.10
C ALA A 8 -15.28 23.32 -1.10
N HIS A 9 -16.19 23.05 -2.04
CA HIS A 9 -17.51 23.69 -2.10
C HIS A 9 -18.45 23.21 -0.99
N MET A 10 -18.23 22.01 -0.43
CA MET A 10 -19.03 21.48 0.65
C MET A 10 -18.70 22.05 2.04
N ARG A 11 -17.49 22.59 2.26
CA ARG A 11 -17.02 23.06 3.59
C ARG A 11 -17.99 24.01 4.30
N GLY A 12 -18.65 24.89 3.57
CA GLY A 12 -19.63 25.83 4.14
C GLY A 12 -20.92 25.18 4.68
N HIS A 13 -21.12 23.89 4.42
CA HIS A 13 -22.31 23.14 4.79
C HIS A 13 -22.08 22.17 5.95
N ALA A 14 -20.85 22.07 6.46
CA ALA A 14 -20.50 21.26 7.62
C ALA A 14 -21.08 21.85 8.91
N VAL A 15 -21.45 20.99 9.86
CA VAL A 15 -21.99 21.37 11.17
C VAL A 15 -21.00 20.94 12.24
N LYS A 16 -20.49 21.90 13.02
CA LYS A 16 -19.66 21.60 14.18
C LYS A 16 -20.47 20.88 15.24
N SER A 17 -19.94 19.77 15.75
CA SER A 17 -20.63 18.91 16.70
C SER A 17 -19.64 18.22 17.63
N VAL A 18 -20.15 17.81 18.80
CA VAL A 18 -19.46 16.91 19.71
C VAL A 18 -19.86 15.49 19.31
N LEU A 19 -18.88 14.68 18.91
CA LEU A 19 -19.12 13.29 18.54
C LEU A 19 -19.44 12.44 19.77
N GLY A 20 -18.71 12.68 20.87
CA GLY A 20 -18.88 12.02 22.15
C GLY A 20 -17.78 12.43 23.13
N SER A 21 -17.94 12.04 24.39
CA SER A 21 -16.88 12.16 25.39
C SER A 21 -16.88 10.98 26.34
N THR A 22 -15.80 10.82 27.10
CA THR A 22 -15.72 9.80 28.16
C THR A 22 -16.74 10.04 29.28
N GLU A 23 -17.10 11.31 29.54
CA GLU A 23 -18.10 11.69 30.55
C GLU A 23 -19.54 11.61 30.05
N SER A 24 -19.75 11.80 28.74
CA SER A 24 -21.05 11.72 28.06
C SER A 24 -20.91 10.88 26.80
N PRO A 25 -20.85 9.54 26.95
CA PRO A 25 -20.61 8.65 25.82
C PRO A 25 -21.77 8.66 24.82
N ALA A 26 -21.42 8.61 23.53
CA ALA A 26 -22.36 8.55 22.41
C ALA A 26 -22.97 7.15 22.24
N THR A 27 -23.64 6.66 23.28
CA THR A 27 -24.12 5.26 23.41
C THR A 27 -25.05 4.76 22.31
N LYS A 28 -25.67 5.67 21.54
CA LYS A 28 -26.53 5.39 20.38
C LYS A 28 -25.92 5.84 19.05
N SER A 29 -24.59 5.87 18.97
CA SER A 29 -23.85 6.21 17.76
C SER A 29 -23.11 4.99 17.20
N VAL A 30 -23.20 4.81 15.89
CA VAL A 30 -22.48 3.78 15.13
C VAL A 30 -21.43 4.42 14.25
N ALA A 31 -20.26 3.80 14.20
CA ALA A 31 -19.15 4.16 13.33
C ALA A 31 -18.99 3.13 12.21
N ILE A 32 -18.92 3.63 10.98
CA ILE A 32 -18.51 2.92 9.77
C ILE A 32 -17.28 3.62 9.23
N ILE A 33 -16.22 2.87 8.97
CA ILE A 33 -14.89 3.43 8.78
C ILE A 33 -14.34 3.00 7.43
N ASP A 34 -13.97 3.99 6.60
CA ASP A 34 -13.09 3.80 5.45
C ASP A 34 -11.69 3.44 5.96
N GLY A 35 -11.34 2.16 5.85
CA GLY A 35 -10.10 1.57 6.34
C GLY A 35 -8.84 2.17 5.69
N PRO A 36 -8.75 2.23 4.34
CA PRO A 36 -7.65 2.89 3.65
C PRO A 36 -7.49 4.36 4.06
N GLY A 37 -8.59 5.10 4.18
CA GLY A 37 -8.60 6.47 4.68
C GLY A 37 -8.00 6.58 6.09
N LEU A 38 -8.47 5.74 7.02
CA LEU A 38 -7.97 5.69 8.39
C LEU A 38 -6.47 5.35 8.45
N ALA A 39 -6.04 4.35 7.68
CA ALA A 39 -4.64 3.93 7.61
C ALA A 39 -3.71 5.08 7.23
N HIS A 40 -4.07 5.83 6.19
CA HIS A 40 -3.31 6.98 5.74
C HIS A 40 -3.37 8.13 6.76
N HIS A 41 -4.52 8.42 7.34
CA HIS A 41 -4.67 9.44 8.38
C HIS A 41 -3.72 9.17 9.56
N ILE A 42 -3.73 7.94 10.09
CA ILE A 42 -2.89 7.56 11.23
C ILE A 42 -1.41 7.64 10.89
N TYR A 43 -0.98 7.15 9.73
CA TYR A 43 0.41 7.27 9.30
C TYR A 43 0.88 8.74 9.26
N TYR A 44 0.08 9.64 8.68
CA TYR A 44 0.44 11.06 8.64
C TYR A 44 0.35 11.73 10.02
N LYS A 45 -0.57 11.32 10.90
CA LYS A 45 -0.63 11.78 12.31
C LYS A 45 0.63 11.37 13.06
N LEU A 46 1.11 10.13 12.88
CA LEU A 46 2.38 9.67 13.42
C LEU A 46 3.55 10.52 12.89
N CYS A 47 3.60 10.80 11.58
CA CYS A 47 4.62 11.67 11.00
C CYS A 47 4.62 13.10 11.57
N HIS A 48 3.48 13.63 12.01
CA HIS A 48 3.41 14.93 12.70
C HIS A 48 3.94 14.85 14.14
N LYS A 49 3.55 13.81 14.89
CA LYS A 49 3.96 13.61 16.29
C LYS A 49 5.43 13.19 16.44
N HIS A 50 6.04 12.64 15.40
CA HIS A 50 7.41 12.11 15.39
C HIS A 50 8.52 13.20 15.48
N ILE A 51 8.25 14.33 16.12
CA ILE A 51 9.25 15.37 16.40
C ILE A 51 10.08 15.03 17.67
N ALA A 52 9.67 14.03 18.47
CA ALA A 52 10.27 13.78 19.80
C ALA A 52 10.86 12.37 20.07
N THR A 53 10.63 11.35 19.24
CA THR A 53 11.17 9.99 19.47
C THR A 53 12.24 9.61 18.44
N THR A 54 13.27 8.91 18.90
CA THR A 54 14.52 8.62 18.18
C THR A 54 14.44 7.47 17.16
N GLY A 55 13.24 7.01 16.80
CA GLY A 55 13.00 5.75 16.09
C GLY A 55 12.53 5.86 14.63
N THR A 56 12.47 4.71 13.95
CA THR A 56 11.78 4.53 12.66
C THR A 56 10.30 4.30 12.92
N ILE A 57 9.40 4.85 12.09
CA ILE A 57 7.98 4.45 12.12
C ILE A 57 7.87 3.10 11.41
N THR A 58 7.59 2.04 12.15
CA THR A 58 7.43 0.68 11.62
C THR A 58 5.98 0.41 11.19
N TYR A 59 5.79 -0.69 10.48
CA TYR A 59 4.46 -1.21 10.15
C TYR A 59 3.65 -1.54 11.42
N ALA A 60 4.29 -2.10 12.45
CA ALA A 60 3.68 -2.38 13.75
C ALA A 60 3.21 -1.10 14.45
N ASP A 61 4.03 -0.04 14.46
CA ASP A 61 3.65 1.25 15.07
C ASP A 61 2.38 1.84 14.42
N CYS A 62 2.22 1.65 13.10
CA CYS A 62 1.03 2.10 12.38
C CYS A 62 -0.21 1.30 12.78
N ALA A 63 -0.10 -0.03 12.85
CA ALA A 63 -1.19 -0.89 13.27
C ALA A 63 -1.61 -0.63 14.73
N ASP A 64 -0.65 -0.54 15.65
CA ASP A 64 -0.90 -0.23 17.06
C ASP A 64 -1.55 1.15 17.25
N ALA A 65 -1.20 2.12 16.39
CA ALA A 65 -1.83 3.43 16.41
C ALA A 65 -3.27 3.42 15.85
N VAL A 66 -3.58 2.54 14.88
CA VAL A 66 -4.95 2.34 14.40
C VAL A 66 -5.80 1.69 15.49
N VAL A 67 -5.31 0.62 16.12
CA VAL A 67 -6.03 -0.06 17.22
C VAL A 67 -6.33 0.92 18.35
N ARG A 68 -5.34 1.71 18.79
CA ARG A 68 -5.56 2.77 19.79
C ARG A 68 -6.60 3.79 19.36
N TRP A 69 -6.58 4.23 18.11
CA TRP A 69 -7.59 5.18 17.61
C TRP A 69 -9.00 4.60 17.65
N LEU A 70 -9.16 3.31 17.35
CA LEU A 70 -10.45 2.61 17.47
C LEU A 70 -10.89 2.46 18.93
N ASP A 71 -9.95 2.15 19.83
CA ASP A 71 -10.21 2.07 21.28
C ASP A 71 -10.66 3.44 21.82
N ASP A 72 -10.00 4.52 21.40
CA ASP A 72 -10.36 5.89 21.77
C ASP A 72 -11.77 6.23 21.26
N LEU A 73 -12.12 5.85 20.02
CA LEU A 73 -13.46 6.04 19.46
C LEU A 73 -14.53 5.26 20.24
N ARG A 74 -14.23 4.05 20.70
CA ARG A 74 -15.14 3.28 21.57
C ARG A 74 -15.24 3.88 22.97
N SER A 75 -14.17 4.45 23.49
CA SER A 75 -14.14 5.06 24.83
C SER A 75 -15.10 6.25 24.96
N ILE A 76 -15.37 6.95 23.86
CA ILE A 76 -16.38 8.02 23.79
C ILE A 76 -17.79 7.50 23.45
N GLY A 77 -18.00 6.18 23.42
CA GLY A 77 -19.32 5.54 23.30
C GLY A 77 -19.74 5.11 21.90
N CYS A 78 -18.96 5.39 20.84
CA CYS A 78 -19.30 4.97 19.49
C CYS A 78 -19.09 3.46 19.28
N LYS A 79 -20.09 2.76 18.75
CA LYS A 79 -19.96 1.35 18.37
C LYS A 79 -19.32 1.24 16.98
N VAL A 80 -18.20 0.52 16.86
CA VAL A 80 -17.59 0.23 15.55
C VAL A 80 -18.33 -0.94 14.90
N GLU A 81 -19.18 -0.64 13.91
CA GLU A 81 -19.94 -1.64 13.17
C GLU A 81 -19.10 -2.26 12.05
N ALA A 82 -18.37 -1.44 11.28
CA ALA A 82 -17.59 -1.90 10.14
C ALA A 82 -16.35 -1.05 9.89
N ILE A 83 -15.25 -1.72 9.57
CA ILE A 83 -14.00 -1.16 9.06
C ILE A 83 -13.77 -1.79 7.69
N ILE A 84 -13.90 -1.01 6.63
CA ILE A 84 -14.07 -1.51 5.26
C ILE A 84 -12.82 -1.17 4.45
N PHE A 85 -12.23 -2.18 3.81
CA PHE A 85 -11.02 -2.07 3.01
C PHE A 85 -11.24 -2.48 1.56
N ASP A 86 -10.55 -1.78 0.65
CA ASP A 86 -10.60 -2.03 -0.80
C ASP A 86 -10.24 -3.48 -1.17
N GLY A 87 -10.98 -4.03 -2.13
CA GLY A 87 -10.60 -5.18 -2.94
C GLY A 87 -10.10 -4.76 -4.32
N ALA A 88 -10.79 -5.23 -5.36
CA ALA A 88 -10.49 -4.91 -6.74
C ALA A 88 -10.94 -3.49 -7.08
N LEU A 89 -10.01 -2.66 -7.52
CA LEU A 89 -10.35 -1.32 -7.97
C LEU A 89 -10.87 -1.35 -9.43
N PRO A 90 -11.85 -0.51 -9.79
CA PRO A 90 -12.41 -0.47 -11.14
C PRO A 90 -11.40 -0.08 -12.22
N GLN A 91 -11.57 -0.67 -13.41
CA GLN A 91 -10.73 -0.40 -14.57
C GLN A 91 -10.75 1.07 -15.03
N SER A 92 -11.87 1.76 -14.82
CA SER A 92 -12.02 3.20 -15.11
C SER A 92 -11.05 4.08 -14.30
N LYS A 93 -10.50 3.57 -13.18
CA LYS A 93 -9.53 4.29 -12.32
C LYS A 93 -8.06 4.01 -12.70
N LYS A 94 -7.79 3.33 -13.81
CA LYS A 94 -6.42 3.08 -14.32
C LYS A 94 -5.57 4.34 -14.37
N ASP A 95 -6.02 5.38 -15.07
CA ASP A 95 -5.23 6.60 -15.28
C ASP A 95 -5.00 7.37 -13.99
N VAL A 96 -6.00 7.35 -13.09
CA VAL A 96 -5.88 7.93 -11.74
C VAL A 96 -4.77 7.24 -10.95
N ARG A 97 -4.67 5.91 -11.05
CA ARG A 97 -3.63 5.15 -10.36
C ARG A 97 -2.25 5.43 -10.92
N ILE A 98 -2.11 5.44 -12.24
CA ILE A 98 -0.84 5.79 -12.91
C ILE A 98 -0.44 7.22 -12.51
N GLY A 99 -1.38 8.17 -12.52
CA GLY A 99 -1.15 9.54 -12.08
C GLY A 99 -0.68 9.64 -10.63
N ARG A 100 -1.29 8.89 -9.71
CA ARG A 100 -0.87 8.83 -8.30
C ARG A 100 0.54 8.25 -8.15
N LEU A 101 0.83 7.14 -8.82
CA LEU A 101 2.17 6.53 -8.79
C LEU A 101 3.21 7.46 -9.43
N GLN A 102 2.87 8.19 -10.50
CA GLN A 102 3.74 9.18 -11.12
C GLN A 102 4.04 10.36 -10.18
N SER A 103 3.04 10.83 -9.43
CA SER A 103 3.23 11.82 -8.37
C SER A 103 4.20 11.32 -7.29
N TYR A 104 4.12 10.04 -6.93
CA TYR A 104 5.04 9.43 -5.97
C TYR A 104 6.48 9.36 -6.51
N VAL A 105 6.67 9.04 -7.79
CA VAL A 105 8.00 9.11 -8.43
C VAL A 105 8.56 10.53 -8.35
N ALA A 106 7.76 11.54 -8.70
CA ALA A 106 8.20 12.93 -8.66
C ALA A 106 8.62 13.36 -7.24
N ARG A 107 7.81 13.03 -6.21
CA ARG A 107 8.12 13.30 -4.80
C ARG A 107 9.43 12.66 -4.35
N LEU A 108 9.65 11.39 -4.71
CA LEU A 108 10.88 10.65 -4.40
C LEU A 108 12.11 11.29 -5.07
N GLN A 109 11.99 11.70 -6.33
CA GLN A 109 13.09 12.35 -7.06
C GLN A 109 13.44 13.71 -6.47
N THR A 110 12.44 14.54 -6.20
CA THR A 110 12.62 15.83 -5.53
C THR A 110 13.29 15.65 -4.17
N TYR A 111 12.85 14.66 -3.39
CA TYR A 111 13.46 14.35 -2.10
C TYR A 111 14.95 13.99 -2.24
N LYS A 112 15.30 13.10 -3.17
CA LYS A 112 16.71 12.72 -3.40
C LYS A 112 17.57 13.91 -3.86
N GLN A 113 17.04 14.77 -4.72
CA GLN A 113 17.76 15.96 -5.19
C GLN A 113 18.06 16.94 -4.05
N HIS A 114 17.14 17.12 -3.10
CA HIS A 114 17.34 18.00 -1.95
C HIS A 114 18.34 17.46 -0.92
N ILE A 115 18.36 16.14 -0.71
CA ILE A 115 19.12 15.51 0.37
C ILE A 115 20.52 15.04 -0.07
N GLY A 116 20.73 14.80 -1.36
CA GLY A 116 22.03 14.39 -1.91
C GLY A 116 22.37 12.92 -1.63
N SER A 117 23.66 12.62 -1.42
CA SER A 117 24.19 11.25 -1.34
C SER A 117 24.02 10.57 0.03
N GLY A 118 23.97 11.35 1.12
CA GLY A 118 23.64 10.87 2.46
C GLY A 118 22.17 11.06 2.73
N VAL A 119 21.52 10.09 3.40
CA VAL A 119 20.15 10.27 3.86
C VAL A 119 20.21 10.52 5.36
N PRO A 120 19.96 11.76 5.84
CA PRO A 120 19.78 11.98 7.27
C PRO A 120 18.57 11.16 7.73
N ARG A 121 18.49 10.88 9.04
CA ARG A 121 17.30 10.24 9.62
C ARG A 121 16.04 10.87 9.05
N LEU A 122 15.11 10.05 8.58
CA LEU A 122 13.91 10.56 7.92
C LEU A 122 13.08 11.31 8.97
N SER A 123 13.11 12.64 8.94
CA SER A 123 12.30 13.44 9.85
C SER A 123 10.81 13.20 9.58
N GLY A 124 9.95 13.52 10.55
CA GLY A 124 8.51 13.50 10.34
C GLY A 124 8.07 14.31 9.11
N GLU A 125 8.72 15.45 8.86
CA GLU A 125 8.49 16.27 7.67
C GLU A 125 8.93 15.60 6.36
N ALA A 126 10.11 14.97 6.34
CA ALA A 126 10.56 14.19 5.19
C ALA A 126 9.58 13.06 4.86
N ARG A 127 9.09 12.34 5.88
CA ARG A 127 8.13 11.24 5.71
C ARG A 127 6.76 11.71 5.19
N ARG A 128 6.32 12.92 5.53
CA ARG A 128 5.11 13.53 4.94
C ARG A 128 5.28 13.86 3.47
N ASN A 129 6.46 14.30 3.08
CA ASN A 129 6.76 14.66 1.69
C ASN A 129 7.05 13.43 0.82
N LEU A 130 7.39 12.29 1.43
CA LEU A 130 7.54 11.00 0.76
C LEU A 130 6.21 10.22 0.67
N PRO A 131 6.07 9.31 -0.31
CA PRO A 131 4.96 8.37 -0.36
C PRO A 131 4.85 7.54 0.94
N PRO A 132 3.63 7.15 1.34
CA PRO A 132 3.44 6.28 2.49
C PRO A 132 4.08 4.89 2.24
N PRO A 133 4.40 4.13 3.31
CA PRO A 133 4.96 2.79 3.20
C PRO A 133 4.12 1.87 2.31
N ALA A 134 4.79 1.07 1.48
CA ALA A 134 4.17 0.28 0.42
C ALA A 134 3.05 -0.65 0.90
N PHE A 135 3.20 -1.21 2.11
CA PHE A 135 2.31 -2.23 2.66
C PHE A 135 1.48 -1.73 3.85
N LEU A 136 1.33 -0.41 4.02
CA LEU A 136 0.67 0.21 5.17
C LEU A 136 -0.74 -0.36 5.41
N VAL A 137 -1.59 -0.29 4.39
CA VAL A 137 -3.00 -0.74 4.47
C VAL A 137 -3.06 -2.24 4.75
N PHE A 138 -2.22 -3.03 4.06
CA PHE A 138 -2.22 -4.49 4.18
C PHE A 138 -1.83 -4.94 5.59
N THR A 139 -0.85 -4.25 6.18
CA THR A 139 -0.43 -4.49 7.56
C THR A 139 -1.61 -4.27 8.51
N ILE A 140 -2.33 -3.16 8.36
CA ILE A 140 -3.43 -2.83 9.26
C ILE A 140 -4.55 -3.86 9.15
N VAL A 141 -4.89 -4.31 7.95
CA VAL A 141 -5.84 -5.42 7.76
C VAL A 141 -5.39 -6.68 8.50
N GLU A 142 -4.13 -7.11 8.31
CA GLU A 142 -3.59 -8.31 8.96
C GLU A 142 -3.57 -8.23 10.50
N GLU A 143 -3.34 -7.05 11.06
CA GLU A 143 -3.32 -6.87 12.52
C GLU A 143 -4.74 -6.75 13.09
N LEU A 144 -5.66 -6.06 12.42
CA LEU A 144 -7.06 -5.99 12.85
C LEU A 144 -7.75 -7.37 12.81
N LEU A 145 -7.43 -8.20 11.82
CA LEU A 145 -7.94 -9.58 11.75
C LEU A 145 -7.38 -10.50 12.85
N GLN A 146 -6.34 -10.10 13.59
CA GLN A 146 -5.84 -10.81 14.76
C GLN A 146 -6.31 -10.20 16.08
N SER A 147 -6.93 -9.02 16.06
CA SER A 147 -7.51 -8.40 17.26
C SER A 147 -8.79 -9.15 17.66
N ALA A 148 -8.89 -9.50 18.94
CA ALA A 148 -10.09 -10.10 19.49
C ALA A 148 -11.30 -9.15 19.44
N GLU A 149 -11.04 -7.85 19.42
CA GLU A 149 -12.02 -6.77 19.45
C GLU A 149 -12.50 -6.37 18.05
N TYR A 150 -11.62 -6.42 17.04
CA TYR A 150 -11.89 -5.80 15.72
C TYR A 150 -11.94 -6.77 14.54
N ALA A 151 -11.58 -8.05 14.71
CA ALA A 151 -11.62 -9.02 13.62
C ALA A 151 -13.02 -9.18 13.02
N ASP A 152 -14.06 -9.19 13.86
CA ASP A 152 -15.45 -9.35 13.42
C ASP A 152 -15.98 -8.11 12.68
N SER A 153 -15.50 -6.92 13.02
CA SER A 153 -15.87 -5.67 12.35
C SER A 153 -14.97 -5.32 11.16
N THR A 154 -13.94 -6.11 10.83
CA THR A 154 -13.01 -5.84 9.73
C THR A 154 -13.41 -6.57 8.47
N PHE A 155 -13.57 -5.84 7.35
CA PHE A 155 -14.03 -6.38 6.08
C PHE A 155 -13.13 -5.93 4.93
N VAL A 156 -12.72 -6.87 4.07
CA VAL A 156 -12.20 -6.57 2.73
C VAL A 156 -13.33 -6.86 1.75
N VAL A 157 -13.66 -5.88 0.90
CA VAL A 157 -14.77 -5.99 -0.04
C VAL A 157 -14.28 -6.38 -1.44
N GLN A 158 -15.19 -6.63 -2.39
CA GLN A 158 -14.79 -6.95 -3.76
C GLN A 158 -14.36 -5.72 -4.56
N GLY A 159 -14.93 -4.55 -4.25
CA GLY A 159 -14.72 -3.29 -4.96
C GLY A 159 -13.93 -2.26 -4.13
N GLU A 160 -14.28 -0.99 -4.31
CA GLU A 160 -13.76 0.10 -3.48
C GLU A 160 -14.51 0.18 -2.14
N ALA A 161 -13.87 0.68 -1.09
CA ALA A 161 -14.48 0.77 0.23
C ALA A 161 -15.67 1.76 0.29
N ASP A 162 -15.64 2.85 -0.50
CA ASP A 162 -16.60 3.96 -0.36
C ASP A 162 -18.07 3.54 -0.55
N PRO A 163 -18.46 2.88 -1.67
CA PRO A 163 -19.86 2.49 -1.86
C PRO A 163 -20.29 1.40 -0.85
N TYR A 164 -19.34 0.60 -0.34
CA TYR A 164 -19.61 -0.37 0.72
C TYR A 164 -19.78 0.28 2.09
N CYS A 165 -19.15 1.43 2.37
CA CYS A 165 -19.44 2.22 3.56
C CYS A 165 -20.89 2.72 3.54
N VAL A 166 -21.39 3.13 2.37
CA VAL A 166 -22.79 3.52 2.16
C VAL A 166 -23.72 2.32 2.34
N ALA A 167 -23.42 1.18 1.71
CA ALA A 167 -24.19 -0.05 1.86
C ALA A 167 -24.24 -0.53 3.32
N ALA A 168 -23.11 -0.44 4.04
CA ALA A 168 -23.04 -0.76 5.45
C ALA A 168 -23.93 0.16 6.27
N ALA A 169 -23.93 1.46 5.99
CA ALA A 169 -24.77 2.44 6.70
C ALA A 169 -26.26 2.16 6.48
N GLN A 170 -26.65 1.83 5.26
CA GLN A 170 -28.02 1.44 4.90
C GLN A 170 -28.47 0.13 5.57
N SER A 171 -27.53 -0.75 5.94
CA SER A 171 -27.82 -2.01 6.62
C SER A 171 -28.00 -1.90 8.14
N VAL A 172 -27.67 -0.74 8.74
CA VAL A 172 -27.80 -0.52 10.19
C VAL A 172 -29.26 -0.23 10.53
N PRO A 173 -29.88 -0.98 11.47
CA PRO A 173 -31.24 -0.68 11.92
C PRO A 173 -31.33 0.72 12.54
N THR A 174 -32.14 1.60 11.95
CA THR A 174 -32.28 2.99 12.39
C THR A 174 -33.05 3.14 13.70
N GLU A 175 -33.78 2.11 14.13
CA GLU A 175 -34.52 2.09 15.39
C GLU A 175 -33.60 1.96 16.61
N ASP A 176 -32.42 1.36 16.43
CA ASP A 176 -31.46 1.07 17.50
C ASP A 176 -30.46 2.21 17.74
N PHE A 177 -30.31 3.13 16.78
CA PHE A 177 -29.25 4.14 16.78
C PHE A 177 -29.74 5.52 16.33
N ASP A 178 -29.40 6.53 17.14
CA ASP A 178 -29.77 7.93 16.89
C ASP A 178 -28.89 8.55 15.78
N SER A 179 -27.67 8.02 15.59
CA SER A 179 -26.72 8.52 14.58
C SER A 179 -25.80 7.43 14.04
N ILE A 180 -25.65 7.43 12.72
CA ILE A 180 -24.68 6.61 12.00
C ILE A 180 -23.64 7.57 11.40
N VAL A 181 -22.37 7.30 11.63
CA VAL A 181 -21.26 8.16 11.21
C VAL A 181 -20.33 7.37 10.31
N ILE A 182 -20.20 7.82 9.06
CA ILE A 182 -19.20 7.32 8.11
C ILE A 182 -17.94 8.19 8.27
N PHE A 183 -16.82 7.58 8.62
CA PHE A 183 -15.52 8.23 8.68
C PHE A 183 -14.77 8.01 7.37
N SER A 184 -14.57 9.07 6.59
CA SER A 184 -13.79 9.03 5.35
C SER A 184 -13.35 10.43 4.90
N ASP A 185 -12.20 10.50 4.25
CA ASP A 185 -11.70 11.71 3.61
C ASP A 185 -12.22 11.89 2.16
N ASP A 186 -12.98 10.93 1.61
CA ASP A 186 -13.56 11.05 0.26
C ASP A 186 -14.87 11.87 0.28
N ALA A 187 -14.82 13.03 -0.37
CA ALA A 187 -15.97 13.93 -0.44
C ALA A 187 -17.09 13.41 -1.35
N ASP A 188 -16.80 12.48 -2.26
CA ASP A 188 -17.80 11.89 -3.15
C ASP A 188 -18.84 11.06 -2.38
N LEU A 189 -18.52 10.61 -1.15
CA LEU A 189 -19.47 9.95 -0.26
C LEU A 189 -20.71 10.81 0.05
N LEU A 190 -20.58 12.13 0.02
CA LEU A 190 -21.70 13.04 0.26
C LEU A 190 -22.72 13.03 -0.88
N VAL A 191 -22.35 12.53 -2.06
CA VAL A 191 -23.22 12.48 -3.24
C VAL A 191 -24.22 11.32 -3.14
N TYR A 192 -23.82 10.22 -2.50
CA TYR A 192 -24.66 9.05 -2.34
C TYR A 192 -25.95 9.37 -1.56
N ARG A 193 -26.99 8.62 -1.86
CA ARG A 193 -28.24 8.68 -1.12
C ARG A 193 -28.08 8.04 0.25
N LEU A 194 -28.13 8.88 1.28
CA LEU A 194 -27.99 8.52 2.70
C LEU A 194 -29.21 9.02 3.48
N ASP A 195 -29.54 8.34 4.58
CA ASP A 195 -30.67 8.70 5.43
C ASP A 195 -30.39 9.91 6.34
N GLU A 196 -31.42 10.48 6.95
CA GLU A 196 -31.33 11.72 7.76
C GLU A 196 -30.50 11.58 9.04
N ASN A 197 -30.36 10.36 9.56
CA ASN A 197 -29.54 10.02 10.72
C ASN A 197 -28.10 9.64 10.36
N VAL A 198 -27.75 9.61 9.06
CA VAL A 198 -26.40 9.32 8.59
C VAL A 198 -25.62 10.61 8.35
N SER A 199 -24.43 10.69 8.92
CA SER A 199 -23.48 11.77 8.70
C SER A 199 -22.15 11.24 8.18
N VAL A 200 -21.40 12.10 7.51
CA VAL A 200 -20.02 11.83 7.08
C VAL A 200 -19.08 12.78 7.81
N VAL A 201 -18.01 12.24 8.36
CA VAL A 201 -16.96 12.98 9.08
C VAL A 201 -15.62 12.69 8.44
N THR A 202 -14.88 13.73 8.06
CA THR A 202 -13.52 13.53 7.56
C THR A 202 -12.56 13.27 8.72
N PHE A 203 -11.53 12.46 8.49
CA PHE A 203 -10.56 12.19 9.55
C PHE A 203 -9.78 13.45 9.94
N ARG A 204 -9.66 14.41 9.02
CA ARG A 204 -8.94 15.68 9.24
C ARG A 204 -9.73 16.68 10.07
N ASP A 205 -11.04 16.59 10.07
CA ASP A 205 -11.91 17.49 10.82
C ASP A 205 -12.14 17.02 12.26
N LEU A 206 -11.58 15.87 12.65
CA LEU A 206 -11.59 15.36 14.01
C LEU A 206 -10.59 16.10 14.90
N SER A 207 -11.07 16.56 16.05
CA SER A 207 -10.25 17.19 17.08
C SER A 207 -10.52 16.57 18.44
N GLU A 208 -9.43 16.21 19.10
CA GLU A 208 -9.42 15.65 20.44
C GLU A 208 -8.97 16.72 21.43
N SER A 209 -9.77 16.97 22.45
CA SER A 209 -9.45 17.92 23.52
C SER A 209 -9.59 17.25 24.89
N ALA A 210 -8.63 17.52 25.78
CA ALA A 210 -8.75 17.15 27.18
C ALA A 210 -9.91 17.93 27.83
N ALA A 211 -10.72 17.23 28.62
CA ALA A 211 -11.73 17.78 29.50
C ALA A 211 -11.39 17.43 30.96
N ASP A 212 -12.07 18.08 31.91
CA ASP A 212 -11.74 18.00 33.34
C ASP A 212 -11.65 16.55 33.87
N ASN A 213 -12.49 15.61 33.39
CA ASN A 213 -12.32 14.16 33.63
C ASN A 213 -12.37 13.30 32.35
N GLY A 214 -11.60 13.67 31.33
CA GLY A 214 -11.26 12.76 30.24
C GLY A 214 -11.09 13.43 28.89
N VAL A 215 -11.71 12.88 27.85
CA VAL A 215 -11.49 13.31 26.47
C VAL A 215 -12.82 13.59 25.77
N VAL A 216 -12.87 14.71 25.05
CA VAL A 216 -14.00 15.09 24.20
C VAL A 216 -13.54 15.09 22.75
N TRP A 217 -14.32 14.43 21.90
CA TRP A 217 -14.11 14.45 20.45
C TRP A 217 -15.09 15.42 19.80
N THR A 218 -14.54 16.35 19.04
CA THR A 218 -15.29 17.33 18.26
C THR A 218 -14.98 17.15 16.77
N CYS A 219 -15.96 17.47 15.93
CA CYS A 219 -15.81 17.29 14.48
C CYS A 219 -16.70 18.25 13.68
N GLU A 220 -16.40 18.34 12.38
CA GLU A 220 -17.30 18.91 11.38
C GLU A 220 -18.07 17.78 10.69
N GLN A 221 -19.38 17.71 10.91
CA GLN A 221 -20.26 16.69 10.34
C GLN A 221 -21.00 17.21 9.11
N TYR A 222 -20.97 16.42 8.05
CA TYR A 222 -21.79 16.64 6.87
C TYR A 222 -23.00 15.70 6.94
N TRP A 223 -24.19 16.24 6.68
CA TRP A 223 -25.45 15.50 6.73
C TRP A 223 -26.11 15.55 5.35
N PRO A 224 -25.75 14.63 4.42
CA PRO A 224 -26.13 14.74 3.01
C PRO A 224 -27.63 14.96 2.77
N ALA A 225 -28.50 14.16 3.40
CA ALA A 225 -29.96 14.34 3.33
C ALA A 225 -30.40 15.75 3.78
N LYS A 226 -29.91 16.21 4.93
CA LYS A 226 -30.24 17.54 5.48
C LYS A 226 -29.70 18.68 4.62
N ILE A 227 -28.59 18.48 3.91
CA ILE A 227 -28.05 19.44 2.96
C ILE A 227 -28.93 19.49 1.71
N ALA A 228 -29.30 18.34 1.15
CA ALA A 228 -30.17 18.22 -0.01
C ALA A 228 -31.56 18.86 0.22
N GLN A 229 -32.11 18.71 1.43
CA GLN A 229 -33.40 19.28 1.83
C GLN A 229 -33.42 20.82 1.86
N ARG A 230 -32.27 21.49 1.89
CA ARG A 230 -32.19 22.97 1.83
C ARG A 230 -32.52 23.53 0.44
N ALA A 231 -32.58 22.67 -0.57
CA ALA A 231 -32.98 23.04 -1.91
C ALA A 231 -34.45 23.52 -1.94
N SER A 232 -34.80 24.29 -2.98
CA SER A 232 -36.18 24.72 -3.23
C SER A 232 -36.54 24.39 -4.69
N PRO A 233 -37.31 23.33 -4.95
CA PRO A 233 -37.91 22.39 -3.97
C PRO A 233 -36.87 21.48 -3.27
N PRO A 234 -37.18 20.92 -2.08
CA PRO A 234 -36.28 20.00 -1.37
C PRO A 234 -35.91 18.78 -2.22
N LEU A 235 -34.65 18.38 -2.17
CA LEU A 235 -34.14 17.18 -2.82
C LEU A 235 -33.95 16.04 -1.82
N ILE A 236 -33.97 14.80 -2.31
CA ILE A 236 -33.73 13.60 -1.52
C ILE A 236 -32.23 13.27 -1.35
N ASP A 237 -31.39 13.76 -2.26
CA ASP A 237 -29.95 13.50 -2.31
C ASP A 237 -29.21 14.64 -3.05
N LEU A 238 -27.88 14.53 -3.11
CA LEU A 238 -27.02 15.50 -3.76
C LEU A 238 -26.60 15.07 -5.19
N ILE A 239 -27.18 14.02 -5.77
CA ILE A 239 -26.73 13.48 -7.06
C ILE A 239 -26.93 14.51 -8.19
N LYS A 240 -28.12 15.11 -8.30
CA LYS A 240 -28.42 16.13 -9.32
C LYS A 240 -27.53 17.38 -9.24
N PRO A 241 -27.35 18.03 -8.06
CA PRO A 241 -26.43 19.17 -7.99
C PRO A 241 -24.97 18.74 -8.20
N ALA A 242 -24.56 17.56 -7.73
CA ALA A 242 -23.21 17.04 -7.94
C ALA A 242 -22.91 16.83 -9.44
N TYR A 243 -23.87 16.37 -10.25
CA TYR A 243 -23.74 16.28 -11.70
C TYR A 243 -23.40 17.64 -12.33
N TYR A 244 -24.10 18.71 -11.96
CA TYR A 244 -23.79 20.05 -12.46
C TYR A 244 -22.41 20.55 -12.01
N MET A 245 -21.98 20.20 -10.80
CA MET A 245 -20.64 20.54 -10.30
C MET A 245 -19.54 19.71 -10.99
N ALA A 246 -19.84 18.49 -11.41
CA ALA A 246 -18.93 17.67 -12.20
C ALA A 246 -18.71 18.25 -13.61
N GLN A 247 -19.74 18.90 -14.18
CA GLN A 247 -19.63 19.62 -15.46
C GLN A 247 -18.88 20.96 -15.35
N ASP A 248 -19.00 21.64 -14.20
CA ASP A 248 -18.35 22.92 -13.93
C ASP A 248 -17.69 22.93 -12.53
N PRO A 249 -16.37 22.68 -12.44
CA PRO A 249 -15.64 22.61 -11.17
C PRO A 249 -15.67 23.89 -10.33
N HIS A 250 -16.08 25.03 -10.90
CA HIS A 250 -16.18 26.29 -10.19
C HIS A 250 -17.58 26.58 -9.66
N LEU A 251 -18.57 25.75 -10.02
CA LEU A 251 -19.95 25.89 -9.58
C LEU A 251 -20.07 25.53 -8.10
N THR A 252 -20.59 26.46 -7.29
CA THR A 252 -20.88 26.23 -5.87
C THR A 252 -22.15 25.40 -5.71
N LEU A 253 -22.34 24.76 -4.54
CA LEU A 253 -23.53 23.97 -4.27
C LEU A 253 -24.82 24.79 -4.41
N ASP A 254 -24.88 25.99 -3.84
CA ASP A 254 -26.07 26.86 -3.95
C ASP A 254 -26.45 27.17 -5.40
N HIS A 255 -25.45 27.35 -6.28
CA HIS A 255 -25.69 27.58 -7.70
C HIS A 255 -26.12 26.30 -8.43
N ALA A 256 -25.54 25.16 -8.06
CA ALA A 256 -25.95 23.86 -8.59
C ALA A 256 -27.41 23.55 -8.21
N LEU A 257 -27.82 23.80 -6.96
CA LEU A 257 -29.21 23.65 -6.51
C LEU A 257 -30.17 24.52 -7.32
N ARG A 258 -29.81 25.78 -7.61
CA ARG A 258 -30.63 26.65 -8.48
C ARG A 258 -30.71 26.13 -9.92
N LYS A 259 -29.62 25.55 -10.45
CA LYS A 259 -29.64 24.91 -11.78
C LYS A 259 -30.60 23.73 -11.81
N VAL A 260 -30.58 22.86 -10.80
CA VAL A 260 -31.52 21.74 -10.67
C VAL A 260 -32.97 22.22 -10.64
N ALA A 261 -33.27 23.28 -9.88
CA ALA A 261 -34.62 23.84 -9.81
C ALA A 261 -35.09 24.45 -11.15
N ALA A 262 -34.16 25.02 -11.93
CA ALA A 262 -34.46 25.61 -13.23
C ALA A 262 -34.56 24.57 -14.36
N LYS A 263 -33.76 23.50 -14.29
CA LYS A 263 -33.71 22.43 -15.28
C LYS A 263 -33.33 21.12 -14.58
N ASP A 264 -34.22 20.13 -14.66
CA ASP A 264 -33.91 18.79 -14.17
C ASP A 264 -32.94 18.09 -15.15
N PRO A 265 -31.78 17.58 -14.70
CA PRO A 265 -30.88 16.82 -15.57
C PRO A 265 -31.38 15.40 -15.87
N ALA A 266 -32.48 14.93 -15.30
CA ALA A 266 -33.00 13.56 -15.46
C ALA A 266 -33.14 13.09 -16.92
N ASP A 267 -33.50 14.00 -17.84
CA ASP A 267 -33.67 13.68 -19.26
C ASP A 267 -32.37 13.72 -20.08
N GLN A 268 -31.21 13.95 -19.45
CA GLN A 268 -29.91 13.96 -20.12
C GLN A 268 -29.27 12.57 -20.08
N ASP A 269 -28.80 12.08 -21.23
CA ASP A 269 -28.14 10.78 -21.33
C ASP A 269 -26.87 10.72 -20.46
N GLU A 270 -26.09 11.80 -20.39
CA GLU A 270 -24.89 11.88 -19.57
C GLU A 270 -25.21 11.85 -18.06
N PHE A 271 -26.39 12.32 -17.65
CA PHE A 271 -26.83 12.23 -16.26
C PHE A 271 -27.10 10.78 -15.85
N SER A 272 -27.67 9.95 -16.74
CA SER A 272 -27.92 8.55 -16.43
C SER A 272 -26.63 7.78 -16.16
N GLN A 273 -25.56 8.07 -16.91
CA GLN A 273 -24.23 7.49 -16.67
C GLN A 273 -23.62 7.97 -15.36
N PHE A 274 -23.77 9.25 -15.04
CA PHE A 274 -23.33 9.81 -13.75
C PHE A 274 -24.11 9.23 -12.58
N LEU A 275 -25.43 9.10 -12.69
CA LEU A 275 -26.29 8.51 -11.67
C LEU A 275 -25.86 7.07 -11.34
N ALA A 276 -25.51 6.28 -12.36
CA ALA A 276 -25.07 4.90 -12.18
C ALA A 276 -23.81 4.78 -11.31
N THR A 277 -22.93 5.79 -11.24
CA THR A 277 -21.72 5.74 -10.40
C THR A 277 -21.99 5.93 -8.90
N PHE A 278 -23.20 6.35 -8.52
CA PHE A 278 -23.61 6.59 -7.13
C PHE A 278 -24.75 5.67 -6.68
N GLN A 279 -25.03 4.61 -7.44
CA GLN A 279 -25.95 3.55 -7.03
C GLN A 279 -25.19 2.47 -6.27
N THR A 280 -25.78 1.96 -5.18
CA THR A 280 -25.17 0.94 -4.30
C THR A 280 -25.92 -0.40 -4.34
N THR A 281 -26.78 -0.63 -5.33
CA THR A 281 -27.66 -1.81 -5.38
C THR A 281 -26.89 -3.13 -5.34
N GLU A 282 -25.76 -3.21 -6.05
CA GLU A 282 -24.93 -4.42 -6.07
C GLU A 282 -24.10 -4.53 -4.81
N GLU A 283 -23.52 -3.42 -4.33
CA GLU A 283 -22.74 -3.38 -3.09
C GLU A 283 -23.58 -3.73 -1.87
N THR A 284 -24.84 -3.33 -1.80
CA THR A 284 -25.76 -3.75 -0.73
C THR A 284 -26.01 -5.26 -0.74
N LYS A 285 -26.21 -5.87 -1.91
CA LYS A 285 -26.36 -7.34 -2.02
C LYS A 285 -25.08 -8.07 -1.61
N LEU A 286 -23.93 -7.59 -2.09
CA LEU A 286 -22.64 -8.19 -1.81
C LEU A 286 -22.25 -8.02 -0.33
N TRP A 287 -22.54 -6.85 0.26
CA TRP A 287 -22.36 -6.58 1.67
C TRP A 287 -23.15 -7.56 2.55
N ASP A 288 -24.43 -7.76 2.23
CA ASP A 288 -25.26 -8.74 2.93
C ASP A 288 -24.71 -10.17 2.82
N ALA A 289 -24.20 -10.55 1.65
CA ALA A 289 -23.58 -11.85 1.45
C ALA A 289 -22.31 -12.01 2.30
N ILE A 290 -21.44 -10.99 2.31
CA ILE A 290 -20.19 -10.98 3.10
C ILE A 290 -20.49 -11.08 4.61
N LYS A 291 -21.52 -10.37 5.11
CA LYS A 291 -21.91 -10.44 6.53
C LYS A 291 -22.45 -11.82 6.93
N LYS A 292 -23.10 -12.53 6.02
CA LYS A 292 -23.74 -13.85 6.29
C LYS A 292 -22.78 -15.01 6.10
N ASP A 293 -21.81 -14.90 5.20
CA ASP A 293 -20.88 -15.97 4.86
C ASP A 293 -19.48 -15.68 5.40
N ALA A 294 -19.16 -16.31 6.53
CA ALA A 294 -17.84 -16.20 7.17
C ALA A 294 -16.70 -16.73 6.28
N ASN A 295 -16.96 -17.69 5.40
CA ASN A 295 -15.96 -18.22 4.47
C ASN A 295 -15.70 -17.22 3.34
N LEU A 296 -16.74 -16.57 2.81
CA LEU A 296 -16.58 -15.47 1.84
C LEU A 296 -15.80 -14.31 2.47
N LYS A 297 -16.17 -13.89 3.68
CA LYS A 297 -15.44 -12.84 4.43
C LYS A 297 -13.97 -13.20 4.58
N ALA A 298 -13.66 -14.41 5.04
CA ALA A 298 -12.28 -14.87 5.21
C ALA A 298 -11.53 -14.97 3.88
N MET A 299 -12.21 -15.36 2.80
CA MET A 299 -11.62 -15.46 1.46
C MET A 299 -11.19 -14.10 0.92
N LEU A 300 -12.04 -13.08 1.05
CA LEU A 300 -11.73 -11.72 0.63
C LEU A 300 -10.63 -11.12 1.51
N ALA A 301 -10.73 -11.31 2.83
CA ALA A 301 -9.76 -10.81 3.81
C ALA A 301 -8.37 -11.47 3.72
N ALA A 302 -8.28 -12.66 3.12
CA ALA A 302 -7.00 -13.34 2.89
C ALA A 302 -6.16 -12.71 1.77
N ARG A 303 -6.69 -11.69 1.07
CA ARG A 303 -6.06 -11.06 -0.10
C ARG A 303 -5.83 -9.57 0.13
N ASP A 304 -4.73 -9.05 -0.40
CA ASP A 304 -4.52 -7.61 -0.50
C ASP A 304 -5.16 -7.03 -1.77
N SER A 305 -5.42 -5.72 -1.78
CA SER A 305 -6.17 -5.09 -2.87
C SER A 305 -5.54 -5.26 -4.26
N ARG A 306 -4.21 -5.44 -4.36
CA ARG A 306 -3.56 -5.66 -5.66
C ARG A 306 -3.79 -7.08 -6.17
N VAL A 307 -3.72 -8.06 -5.28
CA VAL A 307 -4.00 -9.45 -5.65
C VAL A 307 -5.49 -9.66 -5.89
N SER A 308 -6.36 -9.01 -5.11
CA SER A 308 -7.81 -9.01 -5.35
C SER A 308 -8.14 -8.44 -6.74
N GLU A 309 -7.53 -7.32 -7.11
CA GLU A 309 -7.69 -6.73 -8.45
C GLU A 309 -7.21 -7.66 -9.56
N LEU A 310 -6.04 -8.28 -9.37
CA LEU A 310 -5.48 -9.22 -10.34
C LEU A 310 -6.37 -10.46 -10.55
N ILE A 311 -6.91 -11.02 -9.46
CA ILE A 311 -7.82 -12.17 -9.53
C ILE A 311 -9.14 -11.76 -10.20
N TYR A 312 -9.70 -10.61 -9.83
CA TYR A 312 -10.91 -10.08 -10.45
C TYR A 312 -10.73 -9.88 -11.97
N GLU A 313 -9.62 -9.25 -12.40
CA GLU A 313 -9.33 -9.14 -13.83
C GLU A 313 -9.20 -10.52 -14.49
N ALA A 314 -8.61 -11.51 -13.83
CA ALA A 314 -8.49 -12.87 -14.37
C ALA A 314 -9.85 -13.58 -14.50
N GLU A 315 -10.77 -13.38 -13.56
CA GLU A 315 -12.14 -13.91 -13.62
C GLU A 315 -12.94 -13.27 -14.76
N VAL A 316 -12.85 -11.95 -14.92
CA VAL A 316 -13.52 -11.19 -16.00
C VAL A 316 -12.94 -11.54 -17.39
N LEU A 317 -11.63 -11.80 -17.47
CA LEU A 317 -11.01 -12.32 -18.70
C LEU A 317 -11.49 -13.74 -19.01
N ALA A 318 -11.63 -14.60 -17.99
CA ALA A 318 -12.12 -15.97 -18.16
C ALA A 318 -13.58 -16.02 -18.61
N SER A 319 -14.42 -15.06 -18.17
CA SER A 319 -15.82 -14.96 -18.62
C SER A 319 -15.96 -14.36 -20.03
N GLY A 320 -14.89 -13.83 -20.62
CA GLY A 320 -14.90 -13.17 -21.92
C GLY A 320 -15.51 -11.76 -21.91
N GLU A 321 -15.78 -11.21 -20.72
CA GLU A 321 -16.32 -9.86 -20.54
C GLU A 321 -15.28 -8.76 -20.82
N GLN A 322 -13.99 -9.09 -20.70
CA GLN A 322 -12.89 -8.22 -21.12
C GLN A 322 -11.90 -8.94 -22.04
N VAL A 323 -11.19 -8.13 -22.82
CA VAL A 323 -10.07 -8.56 -23.67
C VAL A 323 -8.83 -7.75 -23.30
N GLY A 324 -7.70 -8.42 -23.19
CA GLY A 324 -6.40 -7.79 -23.01
C GLY A 324 -5.52 -8.47 -21.96
N ALA A 325 -4.42 -7.80 -21.63
CA ALA A 325 -3.47 -8.26 -20.62
C ALA A 325 -3.98 -7.96 -19.20
N LEU A 326 -3.70 -8.89 -18.28
CA LEU A 326 -3.80 -8.64 -16.83
C LEU A 326 -2.91 -7.46 -16.44
N ARG A 327 -3.29 -6.71 -15.41
CA ARG A 327 -2.57 -5.52 -14.97
C ARG A 327 -2.21 -5.65 -13.50
N MET A 328 -0.93 -5.85 -13.24
CA MET A 328 -0.41 -5.79 -11.88
C MET A 328 0.20 -4.41 -11.61
N TYR A 329 -0.39 -3.68 -10.67
CA TYR A 329 0.16 -2.41 -10.18
C TYR A 329 0.95 -2.67 -8.92
N LEU A 330 2.27 -2.81 -9.07
CA LEU A 330 3.15 -3.12 -7.95
C LEU A 330 3.14 -1.99 -6.91
N PRO A 331 3.05 -2.29 -5.60
CA PRO A 331 3.11 -1.28 -4.55
C PRO A 331 4.31 -0.35 -4.71
N PHE A 332 4.10 0.95 -4.46
CA PHE A 332 5.19 1.92 -4.62
C PHE A 332 6.26 1.71 -3.55
N GLN A 333 7.47 1.34 -3.97
CA GLN A 333 8.61 1.12 -3.09
C GLN A 333 9.44 2.39 -2.97
N LEU A 334 9.91 2.69 -1.75
CA LEU A 334 10.88 3.74 -1.52
C LEU A 334 12.27 3.22 -1.86
N ASP A 335 12.64 3.25 -3.13
CA ASP A 335 13.94 2.78 -3.63
C ASP A 335 14.83 3.94 -4.13
N ASP A 336 16.09 3.67 -4.50
CA ASP A 336 16.93 4.68 -5.13
C ASP A 336 16.45 4.98 -6.56
N PRO A 337 15.95 6.20 -6.87
CA PRO A 337 15.44 6.53 -8.20
C PRO A 337 16.52 6.61 -9.29
N ALA A 338 17.82 6.63 -8.92
CA ALA A 338 18.95 6.56 -9.85
C ALA A 338 19.34 5.11 -10.23
N ARG A 339 18.70 4.10 -9.63
CA ARG A 339 18.90 2.68 -9.92
C ARG A 339 17.68 2.07 -10.63
N LYS A 340 17.86 0.86 -11.18
CA LYS A 340 16.76 -0.03 -11.62
C LYS A 340 15.76 -0.16 -10.48
N SER A 341 14.47 -0.36 -10.79
CA SER A 341 13.47 -0.51 -9.73
C SER A 341 13.78 -1.71 -8.84
N ALA A 342 13.55 -1.57 -7.53
CA ALA A 342 13.64 -2.67 -6.57
C ALA A 342 12.78 -3.88 -6.97
N TRP A 343 11.68 -3.65 -7.69
CA TRP A 343 10.83 -4.69 -8.27
C TRP A 343 11.51 -5.52 -9.37
N ALA A 344 12.77 -5.26 -9.72
CA ALA A 344 13.58 -6.22 -10.47
C ALA A 344 13.74 -7.53 -9.70
N VAL A 345 13.83 -7.46 -8.38
CA VAL A 345 13.89 -8.61 -7.49
C VAL A 345 12.51 -9.29 -7.38
N GLY A 346 12.53 -10.61 -7.28
CA GLY A 346 11.37 -11.47 -7.13
C GLY A 346 10.52 -11.60 -8.39
N SER A 347 11.06 -11.25 -9.57
CA SER A 347 10.32 -11.35 -10.85
C SER A 347 9.85 -12.77 -11.12
N ASP A 348 10.71 -13.76 -10.96
CA ASP A 348 10.41 -15.14 -11.34
C ASP A 348 9.29 -15.72 -10.50
N VAL A 349 9.25 -15.38 -9.20
CA VAL A 349 8.15 -15.75 -8.31
C VAL A 349 6.83 -15.09 -8.75
N ARG A 350 6.85 -13.84 -9.21
CA ARG A 350 5.64 -13.17 -9.71
C ARG A 350 5.20 -13.74 -11.06
N ILE A 351 6.13 -14.01 -11.98
CA ILE A 351 5.84 -14.65 -13.27
C ILE A 351 5.20 -16.03 -13.03
N ALA A 352 5.74 -16.81 -12.09
CA ALA A 352 5.15 -18.08 -11.66
C ALA A 352 3.71 -17.89 -11.17
N ALA A 353 3.47 -16.86 -10.36
CA ALA A 353 2.16 -16.58 -9.79
C ALA A 353 1.14 -16.14 -10.86
N TYR A 354 1.53 -15.26 -11.79
CA TYR A 354 0.69 -14.84 -12.92
C TYR A 354 0.36 -16.02 -13.84
N SER A 355 1.37 -16.84 -14.16
CA SER A 355 1.19 -18.01 -15.04
C SER A 355 0.28 -19.04 -14.39
N LEU A 356 0.42 -19.27 -13.08
CA LEU A 356 -0.48 -20.13 -12.31
C LEU A 356 -1.93 -19.61 -12.31
N LEU A 357 -2.12 -18.30 -12.11
CA LEU A 357 -3.45 -17.70 -12.12
C LEU A 357 -4.12 -17.84 -13.49
N LEU A 358 -3.41 -17.49 -14.56
CA LEU A 358 -3.95 -17.53 -15.93
C LEU A 358 -4.24 -18.95 -16.41
N THR A 359 -3.34 -19.90 -16.12
CA THR A 359 -3.57 -21.33 -16.46
C THR A 359 -4.77 -21.91 -15.72
N SER A 360 -5.04 -21.47 -14.49
CA SER A 360 -6.23 -21.89 -13.73
C SER A 360 -7.55 -21.33 -14.29
N SER A 361 -7.48 -20.23 -15.04
CA SER A 361 -8.64 -19.52 -15.59
C SER A 361 -9.06 -19.99 -17.00
N ASN A 362 -8.48 -21.09 -17.54
CA ASN A 362 -8.87 -21.73 -18.81
C ASN A 362 -8.84 -20.85 -20.07
N SER A 363 -8.17 -19.71 -20.06
CA SER A 363 -8.12 -18.87 -21.25
C SER A 363 -6.98 -19.36 -22.16
N GLU A 364 -7.35 -20.00 -23.28
CA GLU A 364 -6.44 -20.50 -24.34
C GLU A 364 -5.79 -19.37 -25.16
N SER A 365 -6.06 -18.11 -24.81
CA SER A 365 -5.49 -16.95 -25.49
C SER A 365 -4.09 -16.63 -24.95
N GLU A 366 -3.24 -16.00 -25.77
CA GLU A 366 -1.91 -15.51 -25.39
C GLU A 366 -2.03 -14.40 -24.33
N LEU A 367 -2.29 -14.79 -23.09
CA LEU A 367 -2.51 -13.87 -21.99
C LEU A 367 -1.17 -13.40 -21.45
N SER A 368 -0.89 -12.13 -21.66
CA SER A 368 0.25 -11.44 -21.10
C SER A 368 -0.16 -10.68 -19.83
N THR A 369 0.81 -10.39 -18.96
CA THR A 369 0.59 -9.58 -17.75
C THR A 369 1.40 -8.30 -17.82
N GLN A 370 0.77 -7.15 -17.64
CA GLN A 370 1.42 -5.83 -17.58
C GLN A 370 1.78 -5.50 -16.13
N GLU A 371 3.08 -5.46 -15.82
CA GLU A 371 3.57 -4.93 -14.55
C GLU A 371 3.79 -3.42 -14.64
N TYR A 372 2.98 -2.65 -13.90
CA TYR A 372 3.17 -1.22 -13.72
C TYR A 372 4.09 -0.95 -12.54
N ARG A 373 5.26 -0.37 -12.83
CA ARG A 373 6.27 -0.02 -11.84
C ARG A 373 7.11 1.16 -12.28
N ARG A 374 8.00 1.65 -11.41
CA ARG A 374 8.95 2.71 -11.75
C ARG A 374 9.93 2.24 -12.83
N SER A 375 10.11 3.05 -13.85
CA SER A 375 11.15 2.94 -14.87
C SER A 375 11.81 4.30 -15.04
N GLY A 376 12.97 4.48 -14.41
CA GLY A 376 13.62 5.78 -14.30
C GLY A 376 12.75 6.80 -13.59
N ALA A 377 12.38 7.87 -14.31
CA ALA A 377 11.58 9.00 -13.83
C ALA A 377 10.06 8.87 -14.06
N ARG A 378 9.60 7.72 -14.55
CA ARG A 378 8.18 7.51 -14.86
C ARG A 378 7.66 6.19 -14.33
N ILE A 379 6.34 6.07 -14.28
CA ILE A 379 5.66 4.78 -14.19
C ILE A 379 5.49 4.23 -15.60
N ALA A 380 5.89 2.98 -15.79
CA ALA A 380 5.76 2.29 -17.07
C ALA A 380 5.23 0.88 -16.87
N ALA A 381 4.45 0.42 -17.85
CA ALA A 381 4.07 -0.98 -17.98
C ALA A 381 5.24 -1.76 -18.59
N THR A 382 5.62 -2.87 -17.97
CA THR A 382 6.50 -3.89 -18.56
C THR A 382 5.64 -5.05 -18.99
N MET A 383 5.78 -5.49 -20.24
CA MET A 383 5.07 -6.68 -20.71
C MET A 383 5.76 -7.92 -20.16
N ILE A 384 5.03 -8.74 -19.42
CA ILE A 384 5.49 -10.00 -18.87
C ILE A 384 4.89 -11.13 -19.70
N GLU A 385 5.76 -11.90 -20.33
CA GLU A 385 5.42 -13.16 -20.96
C GLU A 385 5.23 -14.21 -19.87
N THR A 386 4.08 -14.86 -19.91
CA THR A 386 3.72 -15.93 -18.98
C THR A 386 4.29 -17.25 -19.49
N TRP A 387 4.50 -18.19 -18.58
CA TRP A 387 5.05 -19.48 -18.92
C TRP A 387 3.94 -20.45 -19.35
N SER A 388 4.32 -21.47 -20.14
CA SER A 388 3.43 -22.62 -20.39
C SER A 388 3.12 -23.34 -19.07
N SER A 389 2.10 -24.20 -19.06
CA SER A 389 1.76 -25.01 -17.90
C SER A 389 2.93 -25.88 -17.42
N GLU A 390 3.70 -26.48 -18.34
CA GLU A 390 4.87 -27.29 -18.02
C GLU A 390 5.99 -26.45 -17.41
N ALA A 391 6.31 -25.31 -18.03
CA ALA A 391 7.35 -24.41 -17.51
C ALA A 391 6.94 -23.81 -16.15
N THR A 392 5.66 -23.48 -15.96
CA THR A 392 5.12 -23.05 -14.67
C THR A 392 5.33 -24.11 -13.60
N ASN A 393 5.02 -25.38 -13.87
CA ASN A 393 5.25 -26.48 -12.93
C ASN A 393 6.72 -26.64 -12.54
N VAL A 394 7.66 -26.55 -13.50
CA VAL A 394 9.10 -26.61 -13.22
C VAL A 394 9.54 -25.48 -12.28
N GLN A 395 9.01 -24.27 -12.48
CA GLN A 395 9.35 -23.11 -11.66
C GLN A 395 8.72 -23.19 -10.27
N LEU A 396 7.49 -23.70 -10.15
CA LEU A 396 6.87 -24.00 -8.85
C LEU A 396 7.64 -25.09 -8.08
N GLN A 397 8.11 -26.14 -8.75
CA GLN A 397 8.97 -27.17 -8.14
C GLN A 397 10.32 -26.58 -7.68
N THR A 398 10.89 -25.69 -8.47
CA THR A 398 12.15 -24.98 -8.13
C THR A 398 11.95 -24.11 -6.89
N LEU A 399 10.87 -23.33 -6.82
CA LEU A 399 10.52 -22.53 -5.66
C LEU A 399 10.29 -23.41 -4.42
N SER A 400 9.53 -24.49 -4.56
CA SER A 400 9.24 -25.42 -3.45
C SER A 400 10.52 -26.05 -2.90
N SER A 401 11.42 -26.48 -3.79
CA SER A 401 12.73 -27.03 -3.42
C SER A 401 13.62 -25.99 -2.78
N HIS A 402 13.58 -24.73 -3.24
CA HIS A 402 14.35 -23.63 -2.68
C HIS A 402 13.91 -23.30 -1.25
N ILE A 403 12.59 -23.20 -1.01
CA ILE A 403 12.02 -22.97 0.32
C ILE A 403 12.44 -24.11 1.26
N GLU A 404 12.23 -25.37 0.85
CA GLU A 404 12.56 -26.54 1.67
C GLU A 404 14.04 -26.58 2.06
N LYS A 405 14.94 -26.43 1.09
CA LYS A 405 16.40 -26.44 1.33
C LYS A 405 16.82 -25.32 2.29
N THR A 406 16.31 -24.11 2.08
CA THR A 406 16.69 -22.95 2.88
C THR A 406 16.14 -23.04 4.31
N MET A 407 14.90 -23.51 4.47
CA MET A 407 14.31 -23.76 5.78
C MET A 407 15.07 -24.87 6.53
N ALA A 408 15.46 -25.96 5.85
CA ALA A 408 16.23 -27.04 6.45
C ALA A 408 17.66 -26.62 6.83
N GLN A 409 18.28 -25.70 6.07
CA GLN A 409 19.58 -25.14 6.41
C GLN A 409 19.52 -24.27 7.66
N THR A 410 18.54 -23.38 7.73
CA THR A 410 18.39 -22.42 8.85
C THR A 410 17.87 -23.08 10.13
N ALA A 411 17.08 -24.15 10.03
CA ALA A 411 16.65 -24.94 11.19
C ALA A 411 17.84 -25.54 11.99
N LYS A 412 19.00 -25.75 11.35
CA LYS A 412 20.19 -26.30 12.01
C LYS A 412 20.90 -25.27 12.90
N SER A 413 20.65 -23.97 12.73
CA SER A 413 21.38 -22.89 13.41
C SER A 413 20.64 -22.30 14.63
N GLN A 414 19.68 -23.02 15.22
CA GLN A 414 18.89 -22.60 16.40
C GLN A 414 18.18 -21.25 16.26
N HIS A 415 17.93 -20.79 15.03
CA HIS A 415 17.21 -19.55 14.78
C HIS A 415 15.73 -19.67 15.17
N ARG A 416 15.13 -18.52 15.50
CA ARG A 416 13.67 -18.45 15.70
C ARG A 416 12.99 -18.67 14.36
N PRO A 417 11.74 -19.20 14.33
CA PRO A 417 11.01 -19.41 13.07
C PRO A 417 10.93 -18.17 12.17
N LEU A 418 10.78 -16.98 12.75
CA LEU A 418 10.79 -15.70 12.03
C LEU A 418 12.10 -15.44 11.28
N ASP A 419 13.23 -15.80 11.89
CA ASP A 419 14.56 -15.54 11.36
C ASP A 419 14.85 -16.46 10.15
N HIS A 420 14.26 -17.65 10.08
CA HIS A 420 14.32 -18.50 8.88
C HIS A 420 13.70 -17.81 7.65
N TRP A 421 12.55 -17.16 7.84
CA TRP A 421 11.88 -16.41 6.77
C TRP A 421 12.69 -15.19 6.33
N ARG A 422 13.27 -14.46 7.29
CA ARG A 422 14.14 -13.32 6.95
C ARG A 422 15.37 -13.75 6.17
N TYR A 423 15.98 -14.88 6.56
CA TYR A 423 17.08 -15.48 5.84
C TYR A 423 16.66 -15.89 4.42
N LEU A 424 15.52 -16.59 4.25
CA LEU A 424 15.01 -16.99 2.93
C LEU A 424 14.76 -15.78 2.02
N VAL A 425 14.06 -14.76 2.50
CA VAL A 425 13.76 -13.56 1.70
C VAL A 425 15.06 -12.86 1.29
N MET A 426 16.04 -12.77 2.18
CA MET A 426 17.33 -12.17 1.87
C MET A 426 18.13 -13.02 0.88
N HIS A 427 18.13 -14.35 1.04
CA HIS A 427 18.76 -15.25 0.08
C HIS A 427 18.19 -15.06 -1.33
N GLN A 428 16.86 -15.00 -1.47
CA GLN A 428 16.20 -14.72 -2.75
C GLN A 428 16.63 -13.35 -3.29
N THR A 429 16.63 -12.33 -2.43
CA THR A 429 17.02 -10.95 -2.81
C THR A 429 18.43 -10.91 -3.39
N LEU A 430 19.40 -11.53 -2.70
CA LEU A 430 20.79 -11.53 -3.13
C LEU A 430 21.02 -12.41 -4.37
N SER A 431 20.30 -13.53 -4.47
CA SER A 431 20.35 -14.41 -5.65
C SER A 431 19.90 -13.68 -6.92
N ASP A 432 18.84 -12.87 -6.84
CA ASP A 432 18.37 -12.06 -7.96
C ASP A 432 19.36 -10.93 -8.31
N ILE A 433 19.97 -10.29 -7.29
CA ILE A 433 21.00 -9.26 -7.48
C ILE A 433 22.21 -9.82 -8.24
N VAL A 434 22.66 -11.04 -7.90
CA VAL A 434 23.78 -11.72 -8.56
C VAL A 434 23.41 -12.13 -9.98
N THR A 435 22.21 -12.66 -10.18
CA THR A 435 21.71 -13.04 -11.52
C THR A 435 21.67 -11.83 -12.46
N ASP A 436 21.29 -10.65 -11.94
CA ASP A 436 21.32 -9.38 -12.68
C ASP A 436 22.75 -8.80 -12.88
N GLY A 437 23.79 -9.47 -12.38
CA GLY A 437 25.20 -9.09 -12.55
C GLY A 437 25.66 -7.92 -11.65
N TYR A 438 24.91 -7.60 -10.59
CA TYR A 438 25.29 -6.55 -9.65
C TYR A 438 26.22 -7.09 -8.55
N ALA A 439 27.04 -6.18 -7.99
CA ALA A 439 27.89 -6.51 -6.85
C ALA A 439 27.04 -6.79 -5.60
N LEU A 440 27.44 -7.82 -4.85
CA LEU A 440 26.83 -8.15 -3.57
C LEU A 440 27.12 -7.05 -2.51
N PRO A 441 26.15 -6.75 -1.63
CA PRO A 441 26.37 -5.91 -0.45
C PRO A 441 27.29 -6.60 0.58
N THR A 442 27.81 -5.84 1.53
CA THR A 442 28.61 -6.41 2.63
C THR A 442 27.72 -7.11 3.67
N THR A 443 28.31 -7.99 4.48
CA THR A 443 27.58 -8.68 5.57
C THR A 443 26.91 -7.68 6.51
N ASP A 444 27.58 -6.57 6.84
CA ASP A 444 27.04 -5.50 7.69
C ASP A 444 25.85 -4.77 7.07
N GLU A 445 25.84 -4.60 5.75
CA GLU A 445 24.73 -3.98 5.03
C GLU A 445 23.52 -4.91 5.00
N VAL A 446 23.75 -6.21 4.75
CA VAL A 446 22.70 -7.24 4.81
C VAL A 446 22.13 -7.35 6.22
N LEU A 447 23.00 -7.38 7.24
CA LEU A 447 22.63 -7.42 8.65
C LEU A 447 21.70 -6.25 9.01
N GLN A 448 22.02 -5.03 8.56
CA GLN A 448 21.18 -3.85 8.81
C GLN A 448 19.76 -4.02 8.25
N VAL A 449 19.62 -4.56 7.04
CA VAL A 449 18.32 -4.74 6.40
C VAL A 449 17.51 -5.84 7.08
N VAL A 450 18.09 -7.04 7.33
CA VAL A 450 17.34 -8.14 7.97
C VAL A 450 16.95 -7.85 9.41
N THR A 451 17.67 -6.94 10.08
CA THR A 451 17.37 -6.48 11.44
C THR A 451 16.49 -5.23 11.50
N ASN A 452 16.06 -4.73 10.33
CA ASN A 452 15.21 -3.55 10.18
C ASN A 452 15.79 -2.26 10.81
N LYS A 453 17.11 -2.08 10.72
CA LYS A 453 17.77 -0.85 11.18
C LYS A 453 17.54 0.28 10.18
N GLU A 454 17.26 1.48 10.69
CA GLU A 454 16.99 2.66 9.85
C GLU A 454 18.14 2.91 8.85
N PRO A 455 17.88 2.84 7.53
CA PRO A 455 18.91 3.05 6.54
C PRO A 455 19.32 4.52 6.48
N ARG A 456 20.63 4.78 6.41
CA ARG A 456 21.21 6.16 6.32
C ARG A 456 21.86 6.47 4.97
N LYS A 457 21.78 5.54 4.03
CA LYS A 457 22.39 5.63 2.71
C LYS A 457 21.42 5.12 1.66
N TRP A 458 21.44 5.74 0.47
CA TRP A 458 20.54 5.36 -0.63
C TRP A 458 20.67 3.90 -1.06
N HIS A 459 21.87 3.31 -1.02
CA HIS A 459 22.03 1.89 -1.37
C HIS A 459 21.38 0.97 -0.33
N LEU A 460 21.34 1.35 0.97
CA LEU A 460 20.64 0.58 2.00
C LEU A 460 19.13 0.71 1.85
N ILE A 461 18.63 1.92 1.57
CA ILE A 461 17.22 2.14 1.23
C ILE A 461 16.82 1.27 0.03
N HIS A 462 17.67 1.22 -1.00
CA HIS A 462 17.43 0.40 -2.17
C HIS A 462 17.46 -1.11 -1.84
N LEU A 463 18.42 -1.57 -1.05
CA LEU A 463 18.50 -2.98 -0.62
C LEU A 463 17.29 -3.38 0.23
N GLU A 464 16.83 -2.50 1.12
CA GLU A 464 15.60 -2.70 1.89
C GLU A 464 14.37 -2.79 0.98
N ALA A 465 14.24 -1.91 0.00
CA ALA A 465 13.16 -1.97 -0.99
C ALA A 465 13.20 -3.26 -1.83
N GLN A 466 14.39 -3.77 -2.17
CA GLN A 466 14.57 -5.04 -2.87
C GLN A 466 14.15 -6.24 -1.99
N TYR A 467 14.53 -6.20 -0.71
CA TYR A 467 14.12 -7.17 0.29
C TYR A 467 12.60 -7.18 0.51
N GLN A 468 11.97 -6.01 0.57
CA GLN A 468 10.51 -5.85 0.60
C GLN A 468 9.84 -6.40 -0.68
N ALA A 469 10.44 -6.18 -1.86
CA ALA A 469 9.93 -6.70 -3.13
C ALA A 469 9.96 -8.24 -3.17
N ALA A 470 11.08 -8.86 -2.75
CA ALA A 470 11.19 -10.32 -2.65
C ALA A 470 10.12 -10.93 -1.74
N TYR A 471 9.93 -10.34 -0.54
CA TYR A 471 8.92 -10.79 0.40
C TYR A 471 7.50 -10.65 -0.18
N TYR A 472 7.17 -9.51 -0.79
CA TYR A 472 5.85 -9.32 -1.38
C TYR A 472 5.58 -10.28 -2.55
N SER A 473 6.60 -10.63 -3.35
CA SER A 473 6.45 -11.67 -4.38
C SER A 473 6.02 -13.02 -3.77
N LEU A 474 6.61 -13.44 -2.64
CA LEU A 474 6.19 -14.66 -1.92
C LEU A 474 4.77 -14.54 -1.37
N ARG A 475 4.38 -13.36 -0.86
CA ARG A 475 3.01 -13.11 -0.40
C ARG A 475 1.99 -13.21 -1.55
N MET A 476 2.32 -12.65 -2.71
CA MET A 476 1.48 -12.74 -3.90
C MET A 476 1.28 -14.21 -4.29
N MET A 477 2.37 -14.98 -4.35
CA MET A 477 2.31 -16.42 -4.62
C MET A 477 1.43 -17.14 -3.59
N LYS A 478 1.59 -16.88 -2.29
CA LYS A 478 0.76 -17.45 -1.21
C LYS A 478 -0.73 -17.17 -1.43
N GLN A 479 -1.09 -15.93 -1.75
CA GLN A 479 -2.49 -15.52 -1.96
C GLN A 479 -3.10 -16.17 -3.22
N ILE A 480 -2.34 -16.22 -4.32
CA ILE A 480 -2.78 -16.85 -5.57
C ILE A 480 -2.92 -18.37 -5.39
N LEU A 481 -1.98 -19.05 -4.74
CA LEU A 481 -2.10 -20.48 -4.43
C LEU A 481 -3.35 -20.77 -3.58
N ALA A 482 -3.64 -19.92 -2.60
CA ALA A 482 -4.83 -20.06 -1.75
C ALA A 482 -6.15 -19.81 -2.49
N TYR A 483 -6.14 -19.01 -3.56
CA TYR A 483 -7.26 -18.85 -4.47
C TYR A 483 -7.40 -20.08 -5.36
N VAL A 484 -6.35 -20.43 -6.10
CA VAL A 484 -6.31 -21.52 -7.07
C VAL A 484 -6.67 -22.86 -6.44
N LYS A 485 -6.18 -23.16 -5.23
CA LYS A 485 -6.55 -24.37 -4.46
C LYS A 485 -8.04 -24.48 -4.16
N ARG A 486 -8.74 -23.35 -4.00
CA ARG A 486 -10.18 -23.31 -3.66
C ARG A 486 -11.08 -23.31 -4.89
N SER A 487 -10.58 -22.83 -6.02
CA SER A 487 -11.42 -22.64 -7.20
C SER A 487 -11.85 -23.95 -7.88
N SER A 488 -11.20 -25.10 -7.62
CA SER A 488 -11.60 -26.51 -7.94
C SER A 488 -12.27 -26.83 -9.29
N THR A 489 -12.38 -25.89 -10.23
CA THR A 489 -13.27 -26.01 -11.39
C THR A 489 -12.61 -26.66 -12.59
N HIS A 490 -11.28 -26.65 -12.71
CA HIS A 490 -10.59 -27.04 -13.94
C HIS A 490 -9.31 -27.82 -13.69
N LYS A 491 -8.96 -28.75 -14.60
CA LYS A 491 -7.78 -29.63 -14.55
C LYS A 491 -6.54 -28.83 -14.17
N MET A 492 -6.15 -28.90 -12.91
CA MET A 492 -5.13 -28.04 -12.35
C MET A 492 -3.73 -28.47 -12.80
N ALA A 493 -2.79 -27.53 -12.69
CA ALA A 493 -1.40 -27.86 -12.43
C ALA A 493 -1.28 -28.85 -11.26
N ASP A 494 -0.17 -29.57 -11.17
CA ASP A 494 0.12 -30.61 -10.17
C ASP A 494 -0.45 -30.27 -8.77
N GLU A 495 -1.61 -30.86 -8.44
CA GLU A 495 -2.38 -30.52 -7.23
C GLU A 495 -1.59 -30.78 -5.95
N GLU A 496 -0.73 -31.82 -5.98
CA GLU A 496 0.16 -32.18 -4.87
C GLU A 496 1.23 -31.09 -4.67
N LEU A 497 1.81 -30.58 -5.76
CA LEU A 497 2.75 -29.47 -5.72
C LEU A 497 2.11 -28.19 -5.17
N ILE A 498 0.89 -27.86 -5.61
CA ILE A 498 0.13 -26.70 -5.11
C ILE A 498 -0.13 -26.86 -3.61
N ALA A 499 -0.63 -28.03 -3.18
CA ALA A 499 -0.90 -28.31 -1.78
C ALA A 499 0.36 -28.20 -0.92
N ARG A 500 1.51 -28.71 -1.40
CA ARG A 500 2.81 -28.59 -0.75
C ARG A 500 3.26 -27.14 -0.62
N LEU A 501 3.16 -26.34 -1.67
CA LEU A 501 3.54 -24.92 -1.62
C LEU A 501 2.62 -24.10 -0.69
N VAL A 502 1.31 -24.38 -0.68
CA VAL A 502 0.37 -23.77 0.28
C VAL A 502 0.80 -24.06 1.71
N GLU A 503 1.20 -25.30 2.00
CA GLU A 503 1.68 -25.68 3.33
C GLU A 503 3.02 -25.00 3.66
N GLN A 504 3.98 -25.01 2.73
CA GLN A 504 5.28 -24.36 2.91
C GLN A 504 5.16 -22.85 3.18
N LEU A 505 4.21 -22.17 2.55
CA LEU A 505 3.97 -20.73 2.71
C LEU A 505 2.95 -20.39 3.80
N ARG A 506 2.34 -21.39 4.47
CA ARG A 506 1.31 -21.16 5.50
C ARG A 506 1.81 -20.23 6.58
N ASP A 507 3.02 -20.50 7.07
CA ASP A 507 3.62 -19.81 8.20
C ASP A 507 4.49 -18.62 7.78
N LEU A 508 4.37 -18.16 6.51
CA LEU A 508 4.95 -16.91 6.04
C LEU A 508 4.47 -15.76 6.96
N PRO A 509 5.38 -15.03 7.65
CA PRO A 509 5.01 -14.05 8.67
C PRO A 509 4.15 -12.92 8.11
N ARG A 510 3.41 -12.26 8.99
CA ARG A 510 2.69 -11.01 8.70
C ARG A 510 3.67 -9.86 8.47
N ILE A 511 3.24 -8.80 7.78
CA ILE A 511 4.10 -7.65 7.42
C ILE A 511 4.67 -6.99 8.68
N ALA A 512 3.85 -6.71 9.70
CA ALA A 512 4.31 -6.09 10.94
C ALA A 512 5.35 -6.96 11.65
N THR A 513 5.18 -8.29 11.61
CA THR A 513 6.09 -9.24 12.27
C THR A 513 7.42 -9.36 11.55
N LEU A 514 7.41 -9.48 10.21
CA LEU A 514 8.66 -9.62 9.43
C LEU A 514 9.55 -8.38 9.55
N PHE A 515 8.94 -7.19 9.44
CA PHE A 515 9.62 -5.90 9.50
C PHE A 515 9.56 -5.25 10.88
N ALA A 516 9.31 -6.03 11.94
CA ALA A 516 9.49 -5.57 13.31
C ALA A 516 10.98 -5.34 13.59
N ASN A 517 11.30 -4.31 14.37
CA ASN A 517 12.65 -4.12 14.88
C ASN A 517 13.06 -5.35 15.69
N ASN A 518 14.26 -5.87 15.44
CA ASN A 518 14.73 -7.02 16.19
C ASN A 518 14.95 -6.65 17.67
N GLN A 519 14.30 -7.39 18.57
CA GLN A 519 14.41 -7.23 20.02
C GLN A 519 15.71 -7.83 20.58
N PHE A 520 16.85 -7.55 19.95
CA PHE A 520 18.13 -7.90 20.58
C PHE A 520 18.41 -6.89 21.68
N SER A 521 18.53 -7.37 22.93
CA SER A 521 18.97 -6.56 24.07
C SER A 521 20.45 -6.17 23.94
N ASP A 522 21.26 -7.00 23.27
CA ASP A 522 22.69 -6.77 23.04
C ASP A 522 23.04 -6.86 21.54
N ARG A 523 23.77 -5.85 21.06
CA ARG A 523 24.31 -5.77 19.70
C ARG A 523 25.33 -6.88 19.41
N GLN A 524 26.05 -7.37 20.41
CA GLN A 524 26.99 -8.47 20.24
C GLN A 524 26.28 -9.81 20.00
N GLU A 525 25.14 -10.04 20.64
CA GLU A 525 24.31 -11.24 20.42
C GLU A 525 23.70 -11.23 19.02
N GLU A 526 23.18 -10.07 18.58
CA GLU A 526 22.67 -9.87 17.23
C GLU A 526 23.74 -10.17 16.17
N GLN A 527 24.94 -9.61 16.35
CA GLN A 527 26.04 -9.80 15.42
C GLN A 527 26.48 -11.26 15.39
N LYS A 528 26.65 -11.92 16.55
CA LYS A 528 26.96 -13.36 16.58
C LYS A 528 25.88 -14.23 15.92
N ALA A 529 24.61 -13.91 16.13
CA ALA A 529 23.50 -14.69 15.60
C ALA A 529 23.43 -14.62 14.06
N TRP A 530 23.67 -13.45 13.47
CA TRP A 530 23.43 -13.23 12.04
C TRP A 530 24.69 -13.14 11.18
N HIS A 531 25.83 -12.73 11.75
CA HIS A 531 27.03 -12.47 10.95
C HIS A 531 27.53 -13.72 10.21
N ASP A 532 27.68 -14.86 10.92
CA ASP A 532 28.18 -16.09 10.30
C ASP A 532 27.19 -16.68 9.28
N PRO A 533 25.87 -16.81 9.57
CA PRO A 533 24.91 -17.26 8.56
C PRO A 533 24.87 -16.38 7.31
N LEU A 534 24.87 -15.05 7.47
CA LEU A 534 24.84 -14.13 6.33
C LEU A 534 26.16 -14.13 5.56
N GLY A 535 27.29 -14.26 6.26
CA GLY A 535 28.61 -14.43 5.64
C GLY A 535 28.67 -15.68 4.79
N HIS A 536 28.18 -16.82 5.30
CA HIS A 536 28.08 -18.06 4.51
C HIS A 536 27.15 -17.91 3.30
N MET A 537 26.01 -17.22 3.45
CA MET A 537 25.09 -16.93 2.35
C MET A 537 25.79 -16.14 1.24
N LEU A 538 26.49 -15.06 1.58
CA LEU A 538 27.21 -14.23 0.62
C LEU A 538 28.33 -15.01 -0.07
N MET A 539 29.08 -15.83 0.67
CA MET A 539 30.14 -16.68 0.12
C MET A 539 29.59 -17.72 -0.87
N ALA A 540 28.46 -18.36 -0.55
CA ALA A 540 27.81 -19.32 -1.44
C ALA A 540 27.35 -18.68 -2.76
N LEU A 541 27.04 -17.38 -2.74
CA LEU A 541 26.65 -16.59 -3.91
C LEU A 541 27.84 -15.92 -4.63
N GLY A 542 29.09 -16.24 -4.23
CA GLY A 542 30.31 -15.75 -4.89
C GLY A 542 30.88 -14.44 -4.32
N GLY A 543 30.45 -14.02 -3.13
CA GLY A 543 31.05 -12.91 -2.38
C GLY A 543 32.49 -13.21 -1.94
N SER A 544 33.29 -12.15 -1.74
CA SER A 544 34.65 -12.25 -1.18
C SER A 544 34.62 -12.05 0.33
N GLN A 545 35.45 -12.78 1.10
CA GLN A 545 35.59 -12.56 2.54
C GLN A 545 36.19 -11.17 2.80
N GLU A 546 35.51 -10.32 3.56
CA GLU A 546 36.17 -9.16 4.16
C GLU A 546 37.06 -9.67 5.30
N ASP A 547 38.38 -9.73 5.06
CA ASP A 547 39.37 -9.93 6.13
C ASP A 547 39.28 -8.75 7.10
N GLU A 548 38.61 -8.93 8.23
CA GLU A 548 38.48 -7.94 9.32
C GLU A 548 39.83 -7.57 10.01
N ASN A 549 40.98 -7.99 9.47
CA ASN A 549 42.27 -7.88 10.15
C ASN A 549 43.33 -7.04 9.43
N GLN A 550 42.95 -5.98 8.72
CA GLN A 550 43.91 -4.95 8.32
C GLN A 550 43.38 -3.53 8.60
N GLY A 551 43.72 -3.02 9.80
CA GLY A 551 43.68 -1.59 10.10
C GLY A 551 44.46 -0.75 9.07
N PRO A 552 44.27 0.58 9.06
CA PRO A 552 44.61 1.43 7.92
C PRO A 552 46.14 1.48 7.70
N LYS A 553 46.65 0.67 6.77
CA LYS A 553 48.05 0.77 6.32
C LYS A 553 48.21 2.03 5.48
N LYS A 554 48.79 3.05 6.10
CA LYS A 554 49.35 4.26 5.46
C LYS A 554 50.07 3.90 4.16
N ARG A 555 49.55 4.38 3.02
CA ARG A 555 50.26 4.38 1.73
C ARG A 555 51.57 5.15 1.86
N ARG A 556 52.68 4.42 2.02
CA ARG A 556 54.04 4.96 1.92
C ARG A 556 54.31 5.39 0.47
N LYS A 557 54.45 6.71 0.25
CA LYS A 557 55.05 7.32 -0.95
C LYS A 557 56.39 6.64 -1.26
N LYS A 558 56.50 5.98 -2.41
CA LYS A 558 57.80 5.65 -3.01
C LYS A 558 58.15 6.74 -4.03
N SER A 559 59.09 7.59 -3.62
CA SER A 559 59.85 8.50 -4.47
C SER A 559 60.77 7.72 -5.41
N LYS A 560 60.75 8.05 -6.70
CA LYS A 560 61.89 7.85 -7.61
C LYS A 560 62.20 9.19 -8.28
N LYS A 561 63.33 9.80 -7.88
CA LYS A 561 64.12 10.76 -8.68
C LYS A 561 64.73 9.97 -9.86
N SER A 562 64.90 10.50 -11.07
CA SER A 562 65.85 11.56 -11.49
C SER A 562 65.79 11.68 -13.05
N PRO A 563 66.52 12.58 -13.74
CA PRO A 563 66.82 13.99 -13.47
C PRO A 563 66.49 14.95 -14.65
N GLN A 564 66.31 16.21 -14.25
CA GLN A 564 66.49 17.54 -14.86
C GLN A 564 67.03 17.72 -16.31
N GLU A 565 66.31 18.52 -17.10
CA GLU A 565 66.70 19.56 -18.10
C GLU A 565 65.42 19.92 -18.89
N ASP A 566 65.03 21.12 -19.30
CA ASP A 566 65.28 22.52 -18.93
C ASP A 566 64.19 23.35 -19.69
N LYS A 567 63.83 24.54 -19.16
CA LYS A 567 63.20 25.71 -19.85
C LYS A 567 61.68 25.84 -20.15
N GLN A 568 61.12 26.85 -19.45
CA GLN A 568 60.34 28.02 -19.90
C GLN A 568 58.87 27.93 -20.38
N ALA A 569 58.02 28.61 -19.59
CA ALA A 569 57.02 29.62 -19.95
C ALA A 569 55.92 29.28 -20.99
N ASN A 570 54.65 29.23 -20.56
CA ASN A 570 53.72 30.35 -20.79
C ASN A 570 52.34 30.14 -20.16
N SER A 571 51.76 31.28 -19.86
CA SER A 571 50.47 31.55 -19.23
C SER A 571 49.26 31.38 -20.16
N LEU A 572 48.08 31.39 -19.51
CA LEU A 572 46.77 31.90 -19.96
C LEU A 572 45.71 30.91 -20.48
N ALA A 573 44.61 30.94 -19.74
CA ALA A 573 43.27 30.47 -20.07
C ALA A 573 42.68 31.15 -21.32
N LYS A 574 41.66 30.53 -21.93
CA LYS A 574 40.56 31.27 -22.58
C LYS A 574 39.31 30.41 -22.82
N ASN A 575 38.22 30.92 -22.26
CA ASN A 575 36.83 30.50 -22.44
C ASN A 575 36.31 31.04 -23.80
N PRO A 576 35.60 30.24 -24.64
CA PRO A 576 35.34 30.54 -26.05
C PRO A 576 34.07 31.35 -26.42
N PHE A 577 33.40 32.06 -25.51
CA PHE A 577 32.10 32.72 -25.82
C PHE A 577 32.08 34.24 -26.00
N ALA A 578 33.22 34.89 -26.29
CA ALA A 578 33.30 36.36 -26.32
C ALA A 578 33.19 37.02 -27.72
N MET A 579 32.67 36.35 -28.76
CA MET A 579 32.73 36.87 -30.15
C MET A 579 31.38 36.83 -30.88
N LEU A 580 30.33 37.42 -30.30
CA LEU A 580 29.11 37.80 -31.03
C LEU A 580 28.55 39.12 -30.48
N ALA A 581 29.16 40.24 -30.90
CA ALA A 581 28.53 41.56 -30.96
C ALA A 581 29.37 42.48 -31.88
N GLU A 582 28.70 42.99 -32.92
CA GLU A 582 29.04 44.17 -33.75
C GLU A 582 30.22 43.98 -34.72
N ASP A 583 30.08 44.16 -36.04
CA ASP A 583 29.26 45.13 -36.80
C ASP A 583 28.07 44.58 -37.60
#